data_AF-A0A558NQI4-F1
#
_entry.id   AF-A0A558NQI4-F1
#
_cell.length_a   1.000
_cell.length_b   1.000
_cell.length_c   1.000
_cell.angle_alpha   90.00
_cell.angle_beta   90.00
_cell.angle_gamma   90.00
#
_symmetry.space_group_name_H-M   'P 1'
#
loop_
_entity.id
_entity.type
_entity.pdbx_description
1 polymer ?
#
loop_
_entity_poly.entity_id
_entity_poly.type
_entity_poly.pdbx_seq_one_letter_code
_entity_poly.pdbx_strand_id
1 'polypeptide(L)'
;MDFREKYNEWLEPADDAPPTWYRKRGYAFEEILKSCLEHEQLDPRASYKTEGEQIDGSFFLDGSVFLLEAKWHKDELPASAIYQFKGKVDGKLAGTIGVFISMSGYSKDAVDALTLGKSLNVILFGKEDIDAAIIGGSSFRSVLKSKLRIAAEEGVVYHSTEMEQVSKDGQTIIEAFTYDNMSSMLVKQDSNFEETSDLVIVCEGTTDRELLSLLATKILNKFGLTKKINIIVAMGKMTIPRVANAASNIITNAPVLIVTDSDNDIGKTRDMLNRGVELDSWRCSIPDPEIESWLGLDPKEFRRRHRGAEMREKLTKLVNDLDLEELSERDESFKTFYDWIKNA
;
A
#
# COMPACT_ATOMS: atom_id res chain seq x y z
N MET A 1 24.10 -5.88 18.13
CA MET A 1 22.85 -6.60 17.89
C MET A 1 22.31 -6.05 16.59
N ASP A 2 22.06 -6.92 15.62
CA ASP A 2 21.57 -6.50 14.31
C ASP A 2 20.19 -5.83 14.50
N PHE A 3 19.96 -4.69 13.85
CA PHE A 3 18.66 -4.01 13.93
C PHE A 3 17.54 -4.89 13.36
N ARG A 4 17.88 -5.82 12.46
CA ARG A 4 16.96 -6.83 11.91
C ARG A 4 16.49 -7.84 12.95
N GLU A 5 17.41 -8.35 13.77
CA GLU A 5 17.09 -9.28 14.86
C GLU A 5 16.15 -8.60 15.86
N LYS A 6 16.49 -7.37 16.28
CA LYS A 6 15.62 -6.58 17.16
C LYS A 6 14.25 -6.34 16.54
N TYR A 7 14.19 -6.01 15.26
CA TYR A 7 12.92 -5.78 14.58
C TYR A 7 12.02 -7.02 14.65
N ASN A 8 12.57 -8.20 14.34
CA ASN A 8 11.83 -9.47 14.41
C ASN A 8 11.31 -9.78 15.83
N GLU A 9 12.06 -9.44 16.88
CA GLU A 9 11.62 -9.63 18.28
C GLU A 9 10.37 -8.82 18.65
N TRP A 10 10.12 -7.70 17.98
CA TRP A 10 9.03 -6.77 18.31
C TRP A 10 7.81 -6.87 17.37
N LEU A 11 7.87 -7.70 16.33
CA LEU A 11 6.78 -7.87 15.36
C LEU A 11 5.50 -8.38 16.04
N GLU A 12 5.62 -9.47 16.79
CA GLU A 12 4.49 -10.13 17.44
C GLU A 12 4.51 -9.90 18.96
N PRO A 13 3.42 -9.38 19.55
CA PRO A 13 3.29 -9.34 20.99
C PRO A 13 3.19 -10.75 21.58
N ALA A 14 3.68 -10.94 22.81
CA ALA A 14 3.32 -12.12 23.58
C ALA A 14 1.80 -12.16 23.85
N ASP A 15 1.22 -13.35 23.98
CA ASP A 15 -0.23 -13.56 24.15
C ASP A 15 -0.84 -12.74 25.32
N ASP A 16 -0.06 -12.44 26.35
CA ASP A 16 -0.43 -11.70 27.55
C ASP A 16 0.31 -10.35 27.70
N ALA A 17 0.79 -9.77 26.58
CA ALA A 17 1.60 -8.55 26.59
C ALA A 17 0.90 -7.38 27.31
N PRO A 18 1.48 -6.85 28.41
CA PRO A 18 0.89 -5.74 29.14
C PRO A 18 0.93 -4.43 28.32
N PRO A 19 0.11 -3.42 28.65
CA PRO A 19 0.17 -2.10 27.98
C PRO A 19 1.57 -1.47 27.94
N THR A 20 2.41 -1.78 28.93
CA THR A 20 3.81 -1.32 28.99
C THR A 20 4.69 -1.93 27.91
N TRP A 21 4.36 -3.12 27.39
CA TRP A 21 5.06 -3.77 26.28
C TRP A 21 4.91 -2.96 25.00
N TYR A 22 3.69 -2.53 24.66
CA TYR A 22 3.44 -1.69 23.47
C TYR A 22 4.16 -0.35 23.53
N ARG A 23 4.26 0.25 24.73
CA ARG A 23 5.06 1.46 24.92
C ARG A 23 6.55 1.20 24.71
N LYS A 24 7.08 0.07 25.22
CA LYS A 24 8.47 -0.33 24.99
C LYS A 24 8.74 -0.61 23.51
N ARG A 25 7.79 -1.22 22.80
CA ARG A 25 7.87 -1.46 21.36
C ARG A 25 8.06 -0.16 20.58
N GLY A 26 7.30 0.89 20.92
CA GLY A 26 7.45 2.20 20.29
C GLY A 26 8.88 2.74 20.41
N TYR A 27 9.43 2.76 21.63
CA TYR A 27 10.81 3.20 21.85
C TYR A 27 11.85 2.30 21.19
N ALA A 28 11.65 0.99 21.22
CA ALA A 28 12.53 0.05 20.53
C ALA A 28 12.52 0.28 19.02
N PHE A 29 11.37 0.64 18.45
CA PHE A 29 11.25 0.94 17.03
C PHE A 29 11.99 2.20 16.63
N GLU A 30 11.93 3.27 17.44
CA GLU A 30 12.77 4.46 17.24
C GLU A 30 14.27 4.10 17.19
N GLU A 31 14.73 3.24 18.10
CA GLU A 31 16.12 2.76 18.12
C GLU A 31 16.47 1.90 16.90
N ILE A 32 15.57 1.01 16.46
CA ILE A 32 15.75 0.16 15.28
C ILE A 32 15.92 1.03 14.03
N LEU A 33 15.02 1.99 13.83
CA LEU A 33 15.08 2.92 12.70
C LEU A 33 16.38 3.71 12.72
N LYS A 34 16.79 4.22 13.88
CA LYS A 34 18.07 4.91 14.02
C LYS A 34 19.24 4.02 13.59
N SER A 35 19.30 2.77 14.08
CA SER A 35 20.38 1.83 13.70
C SER A 35 20.35 1.46 12.22
N CYS A 36 19.17 1.34 11.62
CA CYS A 36 19.00 1.13 10.18
C CYS A 36 19.57 2.31 9.38
N LEU A 37 19.21 3.55 9.74
CA LEU A 37 19.71 4.76 9.10
C LEU A 37 21.22 4.96 9.31
N GLU A 38 21.76 4.61 10.49
CA GLU A 38 23.20 4.64 10.78
C GLU A 38 23.96 3.66 9.86
N HIS A 39 23.43 2.44 9.71
CA HIS A 39 23.99 1.42 8.83
C HIS A 39 24.00 1.87 7.35
N GLU A 40 23.00 2.63 6.92
CA GLU A 40 22.90 3.19 5.57
C GLU A 40 23.61 4.54 5.38
N GLN A 41 24.33 5.02 6.40
CA GLN A 41 25.10 6.27 6.38
C GLN A 41 24.24 7.51 6.08
N LEU A 42 23.01 7.53 6.58
CA LEU A 42 22.06 8.63 6.40
C LEU A 42 22.17 9.72 7.49
N ASP A 43 23.27 9.77 8.25
CA ASP A 43 23.53 10.74 9.33
C ASP A 43 22.33 10.98 10.27
N PRO A 44 21.77 9.94 10.92
CA PRO A 44 20.59 10.10 11.75
C PRO A 44 20.91 10.78 13.09
N ARG A 45 19.95 11.58 13.55
CA ARG A 45 19.90 12.18 14.89
C ARG A 45 18.74 11.58 15.67
N ALA A 46 19.00 11.32 16.95
CA ALA A 46 18.00 10.80 17.88
C ALA A 46 16.87 11.81 18.13
N SER A 47 15.81 11.34 18.78
CA SER A 47 14.66 12.17 19.16
C SER A 47 15.08 13.42 19.93
N TYR A 48 14.40 14.52 19.65
CA TYR A 48 14.66 15.80 20.30
C TYR A 48 13.36 16.52 20.64
N LYS A 49 13.43 17.34 21.68
CA LYS A 49 12.33 18.18 22.14
C LYS A 49 12.72 19.64 22.00
N THR A 50 11.87 20.40 21.34
CA THR A 50 11.89 21.87 21.34
C THR A 50 10.65 22.34 22.11
N GLU A 51 10.60 23.60 22.55
CA GLU A 51 9.46 24.12 23.32
C GLU A 51 8.12 23.83 22.61
N GLY A 52 7.33 22.88 23.17
CA GLY A 52 6.03 22.47 22.62
C GLY A 52 6.06 21.45 21.47
N GLU A 53 7.24 21.00 21.00
CA GLU A 53 7.37 20.10 19.85
C GLU A 53 8.29 18.91 20.17
N GLN A 54 7.84 17.68 19.86
CA GLN A 54 8.67 16.47 19.89
C GLN A 54 8.76 15.88 18.48
N ILE A 55 9.99 15.56 18.07
CA ILE A 55 10.33 14.86 16.83
C ILE A 55 11.10 13.59 17.19
N ASP A 56 10.73 12.45 16.61
CA ASP A 56 11.29 11.14 16.96
C ASP A 56 12.69 10.94 16.35
N GLY A 57 13.00 11.63 15.26
CA GLY A 57 14.35 11.70 14.72
C GLY A 57 14.49 12.60 13.51
N SER A 58 15.69 12.70 12.99
CA SER A 58 15.94 13.32 11.69
C SER A 58 17.14 12.67 11.01
N PHE A 59 17.25 12.74 9.70
CA PHE A 59 18.39 12.21 8.96
C PHE A 59 18.67 13.05 7.70
N PHE A 60 19.81 12.82 7.06
CA PHE A 60 20.25 13.55 5.88
C PHE A 60 20.39 12.62 4.68
N LEU A 61 19.83 13.02 3.54
CA LEU A 61 19.97 12.30 2.28
C LEU A 61 20.10 13.29 1.13
N ASP A 62 21.16 13.13 0.33
CA ASP A 62 21.40 13.82 -0.93
C ASP A 62 21.13 15.35 -0.90
N GLY A 63 21.56 16.03 0.17
CA GLY A 63 21.41 17.49 0.29
C GLY A 63 20.20 17.98 1.10
N SER A 64 19.30 17.08 1.48
CA SER A 64 18.05 17.42 2.18
C SER A 64 17.99 16.85 3.59
N VAL A 65 17.38 17.60 4.50
CA VAL A 65 17.06 17.14 5.86
C VAL A 65 15.68 16.52 5.87
N PHE A 66 15.59 15.33 6.46
CA PHE A 66 14.35 14.61 6.66
C PHE A 66 14.01 14.58 8.14
N LEU A 67 12.81 15.04 8.50
CA LEU A 67 12.25 14.80 9.84
C LEU A 67 11.56 13.45 9.85
N LEU A 68 11.68 12.72 10.96
CA LEU A 68 11.13 11.38 11.11
C LEU A 68 10.16 11.36 12.30
N GLU A 69 8.95 10.85 12.08
CA GLU A 69 8.01 10.48 13.15
C GLU A 69 7.50 9.06 12.86
N ALA A 70 7.51 8.20 13.88
CA ALA A 70 7.24 6.79 13.74
C ALA A 70 6.19 6.33 14.75
N LYS A 71 5.15 5.64 14.27
CA LYS A 71 4.03 5.20 15.10
C LYS A 71 3.76 3.71 14.93
N TRP A 72 3.65 3.01 16.06
CA TRP A 72 3.31 1.59 16.12
C TRP A 72 2.06 1.33 16.96
N HIS A 73 0.94 1.89 16.50
CA HIS A 73 -0.37 1.73 17.13
C HIS A 73 -1.08 0.44 16.71
N LYS A 74 -2.24 0.20 17.31
CA LYS A 74 -3.12 -0.92 16.97
C LYS A 74 -4.00 -0.62 15.75
N ASP A 75 -4.46 0.62 15.63
CA ASP A 75 -5.40 1.05 14.61
C ASP A 75 -4.75 2.02 13.63
N GLU A 76 -5.32 2.09 12.43
CA GLU A 76 -4.92 3.01 11.36
C GLU A 76 -4.95 4.47 11.84
N LEU A 77 -4.05 5.28 11.29
CA LEU A 77 -3.94 6.68 11.66
C LEU A 77 -4.85 7.59 10.82
N PRO A 78 -5.55 8.55 11.45
CA PRO A 78 -6.37 9.52 10.75
C PRO A 78 -5.52 10.67 10.15
N ALA A 79 -6.13 11.43 9.22
CA ALA A 79 -5.50 12.59 8.58
C ALA A 79 -4.93 13.61 9.59
N SER A 80 -5.60 13.78 10.73
CA SER A 80 -5.21 14.73 11.78
C SER A 80 -3.82 14.44 12.35
N ALA A 81 -3.42 13.17 12.45
CA ALA A 81 -2.07 12.80 12.90
C ALA A 81 -1.00 13.26 11.90
N ILE A 82 -1.27 13.08 10.60
CA ILE A 82 -0.37 13.54 9.54
C ILE A 82 -0.29 15.06 9.51
N TYR A 83 -1.44 15.76 9.62
CA TYR A 83 -1.45 17.23 9.63
C TYR A 83 -0.71 17.83 10.84
N GLN A 84 -0.79 17.18 12.00
CA GLN A 84 0.00 17.60 13.17
C GLN A 84 1.51 17.51 12.90
N PHE A 85 1.98 16.40 12.32
CA PHE A 85 3.38 16.26 11.94
C PHE A 85 3.78 17.23 10.83
N LYS A 86 2.95 17.38 9.80
CA LYS A 86 3.15 18.35 8.71
C LYS A 86 3.35 19.75 9.25
N GLY A 87 2.57 20.18 10.25
CA GLY A 87 2.76 21.48 10.90
C GLY A 87 4.16 21.67 11.50
N LYS A 88 4.77 20.59 12.01
CA LYS A 88 6.16 20.60 12.51
C LYS A 88 7.17 20.76 11.36
N VAL A 89 6.94 20.05 10.24
CA VAL A 89 7.78 20.13 9.03
C VAL A 89 7.69 21.51 8.39
N ASP A 90 6.49 22.08 8.26
CA ASP A 90 6.24 23.42 7.74
C ASP A 90 6.93 24.52 8.57
N GLY A 91 7.19 24.26 9.85
CA GLY A 91 7.94 25.15 10.74
C GLY A 91 9.46 25.13 10.54
N LYS A 92 10.00 24.33 9.62
CA LYS A 92 11.45 24.22 9.37
C LYS A 92 11.86 24.96 8.08
N LEU A 93 13.16 24.88 7.76
CA LEU A 93 13.71 25.48 6.55
C LEU A 93 13.00 24.93 5.31
N ALA A 94 12.73 25.79 4.33
CA ALA A 94 12.21 25.38 3.04
C ALA A 94 13.07 24.27 2.41
N GLY A 95 12.43 23.21 1.91
CA GLY A 95 13.11 21.99 1.42
C GLY A 95 13.27 20.90 2.47
N THR A 96 12.88 21.13 3.73
CA THR A 96 12.74 20.06 4.73
C THR A 96 11.57 19.15 4.36
N ILE A 97 11.81 17.84 4.35
CA ILE A 97 10.78 16.83 4.04
C ILE A 97 10.49 16.01 5.30
N GLY A 98 9.23 15.69 5.57
CA GLY A 98 8.84 14.74 6.61
C GLY A 98 8.79 13.32 6.07
N VAL A 99 9.22 12.35 6.88
CA VAL A 99 8.93 10.93 6.73
C VAL A 99 8.08 10.52 7.92
N PHE A 100 6.87 10.07 7.64
CA PHE A 100 5.93 9.62 8.66
C PHE A 100 5.68 8.13 8.47
N ILE A 101 6.01 7.33 9.49
CA ILE A 101 5.91 5.88 9.45
C ILE A 101 4.74 5.43 10.32
N SER A 102 3.85 4.60 9.77
CA SER A 102 2.77 3.95 10.50
C SER A 102 2.79 2.45 10.29
N MET A 103 3.07 1.69 11.36
CA MET A 103 3.05 0.22 11.32
C MET A 103 1.62 -0.36 11.30
N SER A 104 0.62 0.48 11.53
CA SER A 104 -0.80 0.14 11.40
C SER A 104 -1.46 0.77 10.18
N GLY A 105 -0.69 1.41 9.29
CA GLY A 105 -1.20 2.08 8.10
C GLY A 105 -1.98 3.37 8.42
N TYR A 106 -2.75 3.83 7.42
CA TYR A 106 -3.53 5.06 7.45
C TYR A 106 -4.96 4.76 7.02
N SER A 107 -5.92 5.49 7.56
CA SER A 107 -7.30 5.33 7.11
C SER A 107 -7.43 5.78 5.65
N LYS A 108 -8.31 5.14 4.87
CA LYS A 108 -8.63 5.54 3.47
C LYS A 108 -8.86 7.06 3.36
N ASP A 109 -9.68 7.62 4.25
CA ASP A 109 -9.95 9.07 4.34
C ASP A 109 -8.70 9.94 4.57
N ALA A 110 -7.68 9.42 5.24
CA ALA A 110 -6.46 10.15 5.53
C ALA A 110 -5.60 10.35 4.29
N VAL A 111 -5.52 9.33 3.45
CA VAL A 111 -4.77 9.36 2.19
C VAL A 111 -5.49 10.24 1.17
N ASP A 112 -6.82 10.14 1.10
CA ASP A 112 -7.64 11.00 0.25
C ASP A 112 -7.52 12.47 0.65
N ALA A 113 -7.54 12.77 1.95
CA ALA A 113 -7.38 14.13 2.45
C ALA A 113 -6.04 14.76 2.08
N LEU A 114 -4.95 13.97 2.05
CA LEU A 114 -3.64 14.44 1.60
C LEU A 114 -3.60 14.68 0.08
N THR A 115 -4.29 13.83 -0.67
CA THR A 115 -4.33 13.91 -2.14
C THR A 115 -5.12 15.15 -2.62
N LEU A 116 -6.16 15.53 -1.87
CA LEU A 116 -7.05 16.65 -2.19
C LEU A 116 -6.55 18.04 -1.73
N GLY A 117 -5.41 18.16 -1.02
CA GLY A 117 -4.99 19.42 -0.41
C GLY A 117 -3.48 19.71 -0.28
N LYS A 118 -3.05 20.84 -0.87
CA LYS A 118 -1.81 21.64 -0.63
C LYS A 118 -0.46 20.95 -0.90
N SER A 119 0.60 21.75 -0.91
CA SER A 119 2.00 21.34 -1.11
C SER A 119 2.39 20.23 -0.13
N LEU A 120 2.60 19.04 -0.66
CA LEU A 120 2.94 17.85 0.08
C LEU A 120 4.46 17.80 0.32
N ASN A 121 4.86 18.05 1.57
CA ASN A 121 6.24 17.93 2.04
C ASN A 121 6.40 16.80 3.07
N VAL A 122 5.49 15.82 3.08
CA VAL A 122 5.54 14.63 3.94
C VAL A 122 5.34 13.39 3.09
N ILE A 123 6.25 12.42 3.21
CA ILE A 123 6.17 11.09 2.60
C ILE A 123 5.69 10.09 3.65
N LEU A 124 4.75 9.24 3.27
CA LEU A 124 4.18 8.23 4.16
C LEU A 124 4.78 6.84 3.90
N PHE A 125 5.11 6.16 4.99
CA PHE A 125 5.58 4.78 5.03
C PHE A 125 4.57 3.91 5.78
N GLY A 126 4.26 2.75 5.20
CA GLY A 126 3.49 1.68 5.81
C GLY A 126 4.38 0.60 6.42
N LYS A 127 3.77 -0.46 6.96
CA LYS A 127 4.50 -1.62 7.50
C LYS A 127 5.29 -2.32 6.39
N GLU A 128 4.69 -2.45 5.23
CA GLU A 128 5.22 -3.11 4.04
C GLU A 128 6.54 -2.46 3.58
N ASP A 129 6.59 -1.12 3.60
CA ASP A 129 7.79 -0.37 3.25
C ASP A 129 8.95 -0.61 4.24
N ILE A 130 8.61 -0.75 5.53
CA ILE A 130 9.57 -1.02 6.60
C ILE A 130 10.02 -2.47 6.57
N ASP A 131 9.11 -3.40 6.33
CA ASP A 131 9.43 -4.82 6.15
C ASP A 131 10.38 -4.97 4.96
N ALA A 132 10.08 -4.35 3.81
CA ALA A 132 10.98 -4.33 2.65
C ALA A 132 12.38 -3.77 2.99
N ALA A 133 12.43 -2.63 3.68
CA ALA A 133 13.68 -1.94 4.02
C ALA A 133 14.53 -2.64 5.09
N ILE A 134 13.91 -3.35 6.04
CA ILE A 134 14.62 -3.98 7.16
C ILE A 134 14.89 -5.45 6.88
N ILE A 135 13.86 -6.22 6.51
CA ILE A 135 13.93 -7.68 6.37
C ILE A 135 13.84 -8.17 4.92
N GLY A 136 13.22 -7.40 4.02
CA GLY A 136 13.01 -7.78 2.63
C GLY A 136 14.27 -7.71 1.76
N GLY A 137 15.39 -7.20 2.27
CA GLY A 137 16.65 -7.07 1.53
C GLY A 137 16.76 -5.79 0.69
N SER A 138 15.73 -4.94 0.71
CA SER A 138 15.81 -3.58 0.18
C SER A 138 16.49 -2.70 1.24
N SER A 139 16.86 -1.49 0.89
CA SER A 139 17.40 -0.52 1.85
C SER A 139 16.37 0.59 2.09
N PHE A 140 16.36 1.18 3.28
CA PHE A 140 15.50 2.31 3.59
C PHE A 140 15.72 3.45 2.59
N ARG A 141 16.97 3.71 2.21
CA ARG A 141 17.36 4.67 1.17
C ARG A 141 16.72 4.36 -0.18
N SER A 142 16.70 3.11 -0.64
CA SER A 142 16.13 2.77 -1.95
C SER A 142 14.60 2.94 -1.95
N VAL A 143 13.93 2.50 -0.88
CA VAL A 143 12.48 2.70 -0.70
C VAL A 143 12.13 4.19 -0.65
N LEU A 144 12.86 4.99 0.14
CA LEU A 144 12.63 6.43 0.25
C LEU A 144 12.83 7.15 -1.09
N LYS A 145 13.89 6.83 -1.84
CA LYS A 145 14.14 7.44 -3.15
C LYS A 145 13.03 7.15 -4.15
N SER A 146 12.55 5.89 -4.18
CA SER A 146 11.43 5.49 -5.02
C SER A 146 10.18 6.33 -4.71
N LYS A 147 9.80 6.42 -3.43
CA LYS A 147 8.65 7.22 -2.98
C LYS A 147 8.82 8.71 -3.28
N LEU A 148 10.01 9.27 -3.07
CA LEU A 148 10.29 10.68 -3.36
C LEU A 148 10.14 10.99 -4.85
N ARG A 149 10.60 10.09 -5.72
CA ARG A 149 10.48 10.25 -7.17
C ARG A 149 9.00 10.29 -7.58
N ILE A 150 8.23 9.30 -7.15
CA ILE A 150 6.79 9.20 -7.43
C ILE A 150 6.03 10.40 -6.84
N ALA A 151 6.36 10.81 -5.62
CA ALA A 151 5.74 11.99 -5.00
C ALA A 151 6.06 13.28 -5.76
N ALA A 152 7.28 13.42 -6.29
CA ALA A 152 7.70 14.61 -7.03
C ALA A 152 7.09 14.67 -8.45
N GLU A 153 6.92 13.53 -9.12
CA GLU A 153 6.41 13.46 -10.49
C GLU A 153 4.88 13.42 -10.53
N GLU A 154 4.26 12.60 -9.67
CA GLU A 154 2.83 12.29 -9.70
C GLU A 154 2.04 12.88 -8.53
N GLY A 155 2.72 13.47 -7.54
CA GLY A 155 2.09 14.01 -6.33
C GLY A 155 1.55 12.96 -5.37
N VAL A 156 1.93 11.67 -5.52
CA VAL A 156 1.48 10.57 -4.65
C VAL A 156 2.45 10.39 -3.48
N VAL A 157 2.01 10.68 -2.26
CA VAL A 157 2.85 10.59 -1.05
C VAL A 157 2.74 9.27 -0.29
N TYR A 158 1.73 8.47 -0.61
CA TYR A 158 1.51 7.15 -0.05
C TYR A 158 1.10 6.19 -1.16
N HIS A 159 1.94 5.21 -1.42
CA HIS A 159 1.65 4.09 -2.30
C HIS A 159 2.35 2.86 -1.72
N SER A 160 1.76 1.69 -1.94
CA SER A 160 2.44 0.44 -1.62
C SER A 160 3.65 0.26 -2.55
N THR A 161 4.72 -0.25 -2.00
CA THR A 161 5.88 -0.72 -2.78
C THR A 161 5.70 -2.20 -3.21
N GLU A 162 4.61 -2.84 -2.76
CA GLU A 162 4.31 -4.24 -3.04
C GLU A 162 3.35 -4.41 -4.23
N MET A 163 3.67 -5.34 -5.12
CA MET A 163 2.73 -5.89 -6.10
C MET A 163 2.47 -7.35 -5.78
N GLU A 164 1.20 -7.75 -5.87
CA GLU A 164 0.82 -9.15 -5.80
C GLU A 164 0.68 -9.71 -7.22
N GLN A 165 1.53 -10.65 -7.61
CA GLN A 165 1.35 -11.40 -8.84
C GLN A 165 0.59 -12.69 -8.57
N VAL A 166 -0.47 -12.90 -9.35
CA VAL A 166 -1.33 -14.08 -9.31
C VAL A 166 -1.10 -14.92 -10.56
N SER A 167 -0.90 -16.22 -10.35
CA SER A 167 -0.78 -17.24 -11.40
C SER A 167 -1.63 -18.48 -11.05
N LYS A 168 -1.85 -19.34 -12.05
CA LYS A 168 -2.65 -20.57 -11.95
C LYS A 168 -2.23 -21.50 -10.80
N ASP A 169 -0.94 -21.53 -10.47
CA ASP A 169 -0.41 -22.44 -9.46
C ASP A 169 -0.73 -22.01 -8.02
N GLY A 170 -1.47 -20.91 -7.83
CA GLY A 170 -1.79 -20.35 -6.52
C GLY A 170 -0.57 -19.77 -5.79
N GLN A 171 0.56 -19.65 -6.50
CA GLN A 171 1.74 -18.95 -6.01
C GLN A 171 1.45 -17.45 -6.06
N THR A 172 1.11 -16.90 -4.89
CA THR A 172 1.09 -15.47 -4.63
C THR A 172 2.54 -15.02 -4.41
N ILE A 173 3.14 -14.34 -5.38
CA ILE A 173 4.41 -13.64 -5.15
C ILE A 173 4.06 -12.20 -4.78
N ILE A 174 4.40 -11.80 -3.56
CA ILE A 174 4.36 -10.40 -3.13
C ILE A 174 5.77 -9.85 -3.33
N GLU A 175 5.99 -9.04 -4.34
CA GLU A 175 7.29 -8.40 -4.58
C GLU A 175 7.29 -6.96 -4.11
N ALA A 176 8.26 -6.60 -3.27
CA ALA A 176 8.64 -5.22 -3.02
C ALA A 176 9.54 -4.73 -4.17
N PHE A 177 9.13 -3.68 -4.87
CA PHE A 177 9.95 -3.09 -5.94
C PHE A 177 10.84 -1.97 -5.41
N THR A 178 12.12 -1.97 -5.80
CA THR A 178 12.96 -0.78 -5.60
C THR A 178 13.23 -0.12 -6.93
N TYR A 179 13.17 1.21 -6.99
CA TYR A 179 13.48 1.93 -8.22
C TYR A 179 15.00 2.00 -8.43
N ASP A 180 15.50 1.55 -9.57
CA ASP A 180 16.90 1.72 -9.97
C ASP A 180 17.14 3.20 -10.35
N ASN A 181 18.01 3.86 -9.59
CA ASN A 181 18.38 5.24 -9.87
C ASN A 181 19.19 5.41 -11.17
N MET A 182 19.73 4.33 -11.77
CA MET A 182 20.55 4.41 -12.99
C MET A 182 19.79 4.07 -14.28
N SER A 183 18.82 3.16 -14.23
CA SER A 183 18.12 2.66 -15.43
C SER A 183 16.68 3.14 -15.57
N SER A 184 16.12 3.82 -14.57
CA SER A 184 14.69 4.13 -14.51
C SER A 184 13.79 2.89 -14.53
N MET A 185 14.35 1.71 -14.22
CA MET A 185 13.63 0.43 -14.12
C MET A 185 13.49 -0.02 -12.67
N LEU A 186 12.52 -0.89 -12.39
CA LEU A 186 12.39 -1.55 -11.09
C LEU A 186 13.49 -2.61 -10.93
N VAL A 187 14.25 -2.55 -9.84
CA VAL A 187 15.17 -3.60 -9.40
C VAL A 187 14.39 -4.61 -8.56
N LYS A 188 14.39 -5.84 -9.07
CA LYS A 188 13.76 -7.02 -8.47
C LYS A 188 14.53 -7.49 -7.23
N GLN A 189 13.81 -8.17 -6.35
CA GLN A 189 14.43 -8.98 -5.30
C GLN A 189 14.32 -10.47 -5.56
N ASP A 190 13.31 -10.93 -6.31
CA ASP A 190 13.13 -12.34 -6.62
C ASP A 190 13.37 -12.61 -8.12
N SER A 191 14.18 -13.63 -8.41
CA SER A 191 14.55 -13.99 -9.79
C SER A 191 13.41 -14.64 -10.59
N ASN A 192 12.29 -14.96 -9.92
CA ASN A 192 11.12 -15.63 -10.51
C ASN A 192 10.00 -14.67 -10.98
N PHE A 193 10.09 -13.37 -10.69
CA PHE A 193 9.10 -12.41 -11.16
C PHE A 193 9.38 -11.98 -12.60
N GLU A 194 8.48 -12.38 -13.50
CA GLU A 194 8.52 -11.94 -14.88
C GLU A 194 7.86 -10.56 -15.00
N GLU A 195 8.58 -9.64 -15.65
CA GLU A 195 8.13 -8.26 -15.89
C GLU A 195 6.83 -8.21 -16.70
N THR A 196 6.57 -9.22 -17.52
CA THR A 196 5.39 -9.25 -18.39
C THR A 196 4.15 -9.75 -17.65
N SER A 197 3.19 -8.87 -17.41
CA SER A 197 1.81 -9.19 -17.03
C SER A 197 0.89 -9.18 -18.24
N ASP A 198 -0.15 -10.01 -18.21
CA ASP A 198 -1.26 -9.97 -19.17
C ASP A 198 -2.32 -8.93 -18.73
N LEU A 199 -2.39 -8.64 -17.42
CA LEU A 199 -3.33 -7.69 -16.84
C LEU A 199 -2.73 -7.03 -15.60
N VAL A 200 -2.97 -5.72 -15.44
CA VAL A 200 -2.75 -5.01 -14.18
C VAL A 200 -4.09 -4.67 -13.55
N ILE A 201 -4.27 -4.99 -12.28
CA ILE A 201 -5.43 -4.61 -11.47
C ILE A 201 -4.99 -3.53 -10.47
N VAL A 202 -5.68 -2.39 -10.44
CA VAL A 202 -5.46 -1.35 -9.43
C VAL A 202 -6.67 -1.34 -8.51
N CYS A 203 -6.46 -1.53 -7.21
CA CYS A 203 -7.51 -1.52 -6.20
C CYS A 203 -7.27 -0.51 -5.09
N GLU A 204 -8.30 -0.19 -4.33
CA GLU A 204 -8.27 0.89 -3.34
C GLU A 204 -7.48 0.50 -2.08
N GLY A 205 -7.74 -0.66 -1.50
CA GLY A 205 -7.16 -1.09 -0.23
C GLY A 205 -6.53 -2.49 -0.23
N THR A 206 -5.83 -2.81 0.85
CA THR A 206 -5.18 -4.12 1.06
C THR A 206 -6.18 -5.27 1.20
N THR A 207 -7.32 -5.04 1.84
CA THR A 207 -8.43 -6.01 1.92
C THR A 207 -8.98 -6.34 0.52
N ASP A 208 -9.17 -5.32 -0.31
CA ASP A 208 -9.67 -5.49 -1.69
C ASP A 208 -8.68 -6.32 -2.50
N ARG A 209 -7.37 -6.05 -2.36
CA ARG A 209 -6.31 -6.84 -2.99
C ARG A 209 -6.40 -8.32 -2.62
N GLU A 210 -6.58 -8.66 -1.33
CA GLU A 210 -6.72 -10.06 -0.89
C GLU A 210 -7.94 -10.75 -1.51
N LEU A 211 -9.08 -10.06 -1.54
CA LEU A 211 -10.30 -10.61 -2.14
C LEU A 211 -10.14 -10.78 -3.66
N LEU A 212 -9.59 -9.78 -4.33
CA LEU A 212 -9.34 -9.80 -5.78
C LEU A 212 -8.35 -10.90 -6.16
N SER A 213 -7.30 -11.14 -5.37
CA SER A 213 -6.34 -12.20 -5.65
C SER A 213 -6.94 -13.59 -5.50
N LEU A 214 -7.77 -13.82 -4.47
CA LEU A 214 -8.51 -15.07 -4.30
C LEU A 214 -9.50 -15.31 -5.45
N LEU A 215 -10.27 -14.29 -5.83
CA LEU A 215 -11.24 -14.38 -6.92
C LEU A 215 -10.54 -14.61 -8.27
N ALA A 216 -9.48 -13.86 -8.56
CA ALA A 216 -8.70 -14.01 -9.78
C ALA A 216 -8.10 -15.41 -9.89
N THR A 217 -7.51 -15.92 -8.80
CA THR A 217 -7.00 -17.30 -8.74
C THR A 217 -8.11 -18.31 -9.05
N LYS A 218 -9.30 -18.15 -8.46
CA LYS A 218 -10.43 -19.05 -8.71
C LYS A 218 -10.89 -19.02 -10.16
N ILE A 219 -10.94 -17.84 -10.79
CA ILE A 219 -11.32 -17.68 -12.21
C ILE A 219 -10.26 -18.33 -13.13
N LEU A 220 -8.97 -18.04 -12.90
CA LEU A 220 -7.88 -18.64 -13.68
C LEU A 220 -7.92 -20.17 -13.61
N ASN A 221 -8.14 -20.73 -12.42
CA ASN A 221 -8.27 -22.17 -12.21
C ASN A 221 -9.49 -22.77 -12.89
N LYS A 222 -10.65 -22.10 -12.81
CA LYS A 222 -11.90 -22.56 -13.45
C LYS A 222 -11.73 -22.71 -14.97
N PHE A 223 -10.99 -21.80 -15.61
CA PHE A 223 -10.78 -21.81 -17.06
C PHE A 223 -9.44 -22.41 -17.50
N GLY A 224 -8.60 -22.85 -16.56
CA GLY A 224 -7.28 -23.40 -16.84
C GLY A 224 -6.29 -22.41 -17.45
N LEU A 225 -6.51 -21.10 -17.27
CA LEU A 225 -5.72 -20.00 -17.86
C LEU A 225 -4.33 -19.89 -17.24
N THR A 226 -3.30 -19.64 -18.05
CA THR A 226 -1.90 -19.48 -17.61
C THR A 226 -1.46 -18.01 -17.54
N LYS A 227 -2.43 -17.11 -17.37
CA LYS A 227 -2.19 -15.66 -17.38
C LYS A 227 -1.54 -15.18 -16.10
N LYS A 228 -0.84 -14.05 -16.19
CA LYS A 228 -0.19 -13.36 -15.08
C LYS A 228 -0.89 -12.05 -14.80
N ILE A 229 -1.41 -11.93 -13.59
CA ILE A 229 -2.18 -10.76 -13.16
C ILE A 229 -1.43 -10.09 -12.03
N ASN A 230 -1.15 -8.82 -12.21
CA ASN A 230 -0.43 -7.99 -11.27
C ASN A 230 -1.41 -7.06 -10.54
N ILE A 231 -1.52 -7.14 -9.22
CA ILE A 231 -2.45 -6.34 -8.41
C ILE A 231 -1.69 -5.28 -7.61
N ILE A 232 -2.07 -4.00 -7.77
CA ILE A 232 -1.48 -2.83 -7.13
C ILE A 232 -2.50 -2.16 -6.22
N VAL A 233 -2.07 -1.80 -5.01
CA VAL A 233 -2.93 -1.08 -4.05
C VAL A 233 -2.65 0.42 -4.10
N ALA A 234 -3.70 1.20 -4.36
CA ALA A 234 -3.63 2.66 -4.41
C ALA A 234 -3.66 3.33 -3.04
N MET A 235 -4.11 2.60 -2.01
CA MET A 235 -4.20 3.05 -0.61
C MET A 235 -5.17 4.21 -0.38
N GLY A 236 -6.28 4.24 -1.11
CA GLY A 236 -7.25 5.32 -1.09
C GLY A 236 -7.87 5.50 -2.46
N LYS A 237 -9.07 6.07 -2.51
CA LYS A 237 -9.83 6.16 -3.75
C LYS A 237 -9.33 7.29 -4.64
N MET A 238 -8.95 8.41 -4.04
CA MET A 238 -8.51 9.59 -4.77
C MET A 238 -7.11 9.41 -5.39
N THR A 239 -6.33 8.45 -4.90
CA THR A 239 -4.98 8.13 -5.43
C THR A 239 -5.04 7.19 -6.63
N ILE A 240 -6.15 6.46 -6.82
CA ILE A 240 -6.30 5.44 -7.89
C ILE A 240 -5.90 5.95 -9.27
N PRO A 241 -6.37 7.13 -9.75
CA PRO A 241 -6.01 7.57 -11.09
C PRO A 241 -4.49 7.76 -11.27
N ARG A 242 -3.82 8.33 -10.25
CA ARG A 242 -2.38 8.55 -10.29
C ARG A 242 -1.61 7.24 -10.25
N VAL A 243 -2.05 6.29 -9.42
CA VAL A 243 -1.43 4.96 -9.33
C VAL A 243 -1.63 4.18 -10.62
N ALA A 244 -2.80 4.27 -11.26
CA ALA A 244 -3.05 3.65 -12.56
C ALA A 244 -2.14 4.23 -13.66
N ASN A 245 -2.00 5.55 -13.73
CA ASN A 245 -1.12 6.21 -14.70
C ASN A 245 0.37 5.87 -14.47
N ALA A 246 0.80 5.77 -13.21
CA ALA A 246 2.15 5.33 -12.88
C ALA A 246 2.35 3.85 -13.25
N ALA A 247 1.35 3.00 -13.01
CA ALA A 247 1.43 1.57 -13.30
C ALA A 247 1.65 1.27 -14.79
N SER A 248 1.12 2.06 -15.73
CA SER A 248 1.41 1.85 -17.16
C SER A 248 2.84 2.22 -17.56
N ASN A 249 3.44 3.20 -16.88
CA ASN A 249 4.79 3.67 -17.17
C ASN A 249 5.87 2.75 -16.59
N ILE A 250 5.51 1.99 -15.56
CA ILE A 250 6.43 1.16 -14.75
C ILE A 250 6.19 -0.34 -15.04
N ILE A 251 4.92 -0.70 -15.27
CA ILE A 251 4.29 -2.03 -15.28
C ILE A 251 4.67 -2.88 -16.49
N THR A 252 3.97 -2.58 -17.58
CA THR A 252 4.02 -3.12 -18.94
C THR A 252 3.04 -2.32 -19.82
N ASN A 253 2.95 -2.61 -21.11
CA ASN A 253 1.83 -2.18 -21.98
C ASN A 253 0.51 -2.95 -21.72
N ALA A 254 0.39 -3.68 -20.59
CA ALA A 254 -0.81 -4.46 -20.30
C ALA A 254 -2.03 -3.55 -20.09
N PRO A 255 -3.24 -4.05 -20.42
CA PRO A 255 -4.46 -3.36 -20.08
C PRO A 255 -4.60 -3.20 -18.54
N VAL A 256 -5.25 -2.12 -18.10
CA VAL A 256 -5.45 -1.83 -16.67
C VAL A 256 -6.92 -1.96 -16.29
N LEU A 257 -7.21 -2.85 -15.33
CA LEU A 257 -8.52 -2.95 -14.68
C LEU A 257 -8.49 -2.23 -13.33
N ILE A 258 -9.25 -1.16 -13.21
CA ILE A 258 -9.43 -0.47 -11.93
C ILE A 258 -10.63 -1.07 -11.20
N VAL A 259 -10.44 -1.51 -9.96
CA VAL A 259 -11.52 -1.98 -9.08
C VAL A 259 -11.60 -1.09 -7.85
N THR A 260 -12.69 -0.35 -7.68
CA THR A 260 -12.84 0.61 -6.57
C THR A 260 -14.27 0.72 -6.11
N ASP A 261 -14.45 0.86 -4.80
CA ASP A 261 -15.76 0.96 -4.17
C ASP A 261 -16.50 2.21 -4.68
N SER A 262 -17.82 2.13 -4.77
CA SER A 262 -18.66 3.26 -5.18
C SER A 262 -18.74 4.35 -4.09
N ASP A 263 -18.53 4.00 -2.83
CA ASP A 263 -18.91 4.79 -1.64
C ASP A 263 -20.36 5.30 -1.68
N ASN A 264 -21.29 4.51 -2.22
CA ASN A 264 -22.69 4.86 -2.47
C ASN A 264 -22.91 5.93 -3.56
N ASP A 265 -21.89 6.27 -4.36
CA ASP A 265 -22.00 7.16 -5.53
C ASP A 265 -21.15 6.65 -6.70
N ILE A 266 -21.73 5.69 -7.44
CA ILE A 266 -21.13 5.12 -8.64
C ILE A 266 -20.84 6.20 -9.69
N GLY A 267 -21.72 7.20 -9.83
CA GLY A 267 -21.59 8.26 -10.84
C GLY A 267 -20.37 9.13 -10.59
N LYS A 268 -20.22 9.63 -9.37
CA LYS A 268 -19.06 10.43 -8.94
C LYS A 268 -17.76 9.64 -9.04
N THR A 269 -17.78 8.36 -8.68
CA THR A 269 -16.61 7.48 -8.77
C THR A 269 -16.15 7.31 -10.22
N ARG A 270 -17.10 7.02 -11.12
CA ARG A 270 -16.82 6.89 -12.56
C ARG A 270 -16.30 8.19 -13.15
N ASP A 271 -16.90 9.32 -12.78
CA ASP A 271 -16.46 10.65 -13.21
C ASP A 271 -15.04 10.98 -12.74
N MET A 272 -14.68 10.62 -11.51
CA MET A 272 -13.33 10.80 -10.97
C MET A 272 -12.30 10.01 -11.81
N LEU A 273 -12.59 8.73 -12.09
CA LEU A 273 -11.69 7.89 -12.89
C LEU A 273 -11.55 8.42 -14.32
N ASN A 274 -12.67 8.76 -14.98
CA ASN A 274 -12.67 9.28 -16.35
C ASN A 274 -11.89 10.60 -16.51
N ARG A 275 -11.80 11.42 -15.45
CA ARG A 275 -11.05 12.68 -15.48
C ARG A 275 -9.57 12.53 -15.14
N GLY A 276 -9.21 11.49 -14.38
CA GLY A 276 -7.86 11.34 -13.83
C GLY A 276 -7.01 10.26 -14.48
N VAL A 277 -7.62 9.25 -15.12
CA VAL A 277 -6.91 8.14 -15.75
C VAL A 277 -6.60 8.49 -17.21
N GLU A 278 -5.32 8.49 -17.55
CA GLU A 278 -4.77 8.90 -18.85
C GLU A 278 -4.17 7.70 -19.60
N LEU A 279 -4.86 6.56 -19.56
CA LEU A 279 -4.43 5.31 -20.17
C LEU A 279 -5.19 5.03 -21.47
N ASP A 280 -4.53 4.41 -22.44
CA ASP A 280 -5.16 4.00 -23.70
C ASP A 280 -6.05 2.76 -23.54
N SER A 281 -5.64 1.81 -22.70
CA SER A 281 -6.31 0.53 -22.54
C SER A 281 -6.66 0.27 -21.07
N TRP A 282 -7.82 0.77 -20.63
CA TRP A 282 -8.30 0.57 -19.27
C TRP A 282 -9.81 0.40 -19.15
N ARG A 283 -10.26 -0.14 -18.01
CA ARG A 283 -11.68 -0.25 -17.64
C ARG A 283 -11.84 -0.14 -16.13
N CYS A 284 -13.00 0.30 -15.66
CA CYS A 284 -13.37 0.26 -14.25
C CYS A 284 -14.44 -0.81 -13.95
N SER A 285 -14.26 -1.53 -12.85
CA SER A 285 -15.30 -2.27 -12.12
C SER A 285 -15.55 -1.51 -10.82
N ILE A 286 -16.81 -1.14 -10.56
CA ILE A 286 -17.20 -0.33 -9.40
C ILE A 286 -18.22 -1.11 -8.56
N PRO A 287 -17.78 -1.89 -7.56
CA PRO A 287 -18.69 -2.55 -6.62
C PRO A 287 -19.51 -1.53 -5.81
N ASP A 288 -20.76 -1.88 -5.51
CA ASP A 288 -21.70 -1.00 -4.80
C ASP A 288 -22.37 -1.74 -3.62
N PRO A 289 -22.28 -1.21 -2.39
CA PRO A 289 -21.53 -0.01 -2.01
C PRO A 289 -20.00 -0.23 -2.03
N GLU A 290 -19.54 -1.44 -1.69
CA GLU A 290 -18.13 -1.83 -1.53
C GLU A 290 -17.92 -3.27 -2.04
N ILE A 291 -16.67 -3.68 -2.30
CA ILE A 291 -16.34 -4.98 -2.90
C ILE A 291 -16.83 -6.21 -2.11
N GLU A 292 -16.93 -6.13 -0.78
CA GLU A 292 -17.42 -7.24 0.05
C GLU A 292 -18.91 -7.57 -0.20
N SER A 293 -19.65 -6.67 -0.85
CA SER A 293 -21.02 -6.92 -1.32
C SER A 293 -21.11 -8.10 -2.30
N TRP A 294 -20.05 -8.37 -3.07
CA TRP A 294 -19.95 -9.55 -3.95
C TRP A 294 -20.07 -10.86 -3.19
N LEU A 295 -19.62 -10.88 -1.93
CA LEU A 295 -19.73 -12.02 -1.01
C LEU A 295 -21.00 -11.98 -0.16
N GLY A 296 -21.87 -10.97 -0.33
CA GLY A 296 -23.05 -10.77 0.50
C GLY A 296 -22.73 -10.36 1.94
N LEU A 297 -21.56 -9.75 2.17
CA LEU A 297 -21.12 -9.31 3.50
C LEU A 297 -21.47 -7.84 3.75
N ASP A 298 -21.71 -7.50 5.01
CA ASP A 298 -21.63 -6.11 5.48
C ASP A 298 -20.15 -5.75 5.71
N PRO A 299 -19.57 -4.79 4.97
CA PRO A 299 -18.15 -4.49 5.05
C PRO A 299 -17.69 -4.00 6.43
N LYS A 300 -18.52 -3.17 7.09
CA LYS A 300 -18.21 -2.58 8.40
C LYS A 300 -18.15 -3.67 9.47
N GLU A 301 -19.11 -4.60 9.44
CA GLU A 301 -19.14 -5.71 10.37
C GLU A 301 -17.98 -6.69 10.13
N PHE A 302 -17.65 -6.94 8.86
CA PHE A 302 -16.59 -7.87 8.46
C PHE A 302 -15.21 -7.40 8.93
N ARG A 303 -14.83 -6.16 8.57
CA ARG A 303 -13.54 -5.55 8.92
C ARG A 303 -13.37 -5.31 10.42
N ARG A 304 -14.47 -5.13 11.16
CA ARG A 304 -14.43 -5.00 12.63
C ARG A 304 -14.09 -6.33 13.31
N ARG A 305 -14.52 -7.46 12.74
CA ARG A 305 -14.45 -8.78 13.40
C ARG A 305 -13.21 -9.59 13.04
N HIS A 306 -12.63 -9.41 11.87
CA HIS A 306 -11.51 -10.22 11.39
C HIS A 306 -10.38 -9.29 10.95
N ARG A 307 -9.13 -9.64 11.25
CA ARG A 307 -7.94 -8.92 10.80
C ARG A 307 -6.80 -9.89 10.47
N GLY A 308 -5.87 -9.48 9.62
CA GLY A 308 -4.67 -10.25 9.28
C GLY A 308 -5.00 -11.67 8.77
N ALA A 309 -4.27 -12.66 9.26
CA ALA A 309 -4.42 -14.05 8.82
C ALA A 309 -5.85 -14.62 8.97
N GLU A 310 -6.58 -14.23 10.02
CA GLU A 310 -7.96 -14.67 10.23
C GLU A 310 -8.91 -14.12 9.15
N MET A 311 -8.69 -12.88 8.71
CA MET A 311 -9.46 -12.28 7.62
C MET A 311 -9.24 -13.07 6.33
N ARG A 312 -7.98 -13.35 5.98
CA ARG A 312 -7.63 -14.11 4.77
C ARG A 312 -8.21 -15.52 4.78
N GLU A 313 -8.15 -16.24 5.91
CA GLU A 313 -8.74 -17.57 6.02
C GLU A 313 -10.26 -17.53 5.78
N LYS A 314 -10.94 -16.52 6.32
CA LYS A 314 -12.38 -16.37 6.15
C LYS A 314 -12.76 -15.99 4.72
N LEU A 315 -12.04 -15.05 4.10
CA LEU A 315 -12.23 -14.70 2.69
C LEU A 315 -12.01 -15.93 1.78
N THR A 316 -10.98 -16.73 2.06
CA THR A 316 -10.67 -17.96 1.30
C THR A 316 -11.86 -18.94 1.33
N LYS A 317 -12.45 -19.18 2.51
CA LYS A 317 -13.64 -20.05 2.63
C LYS A 317 -14.82 -19.51 1.83
N LEU A 318 -15.14 -18.23 1.98
CA LEU A 318 -16.26 -17.59 1.27
C LEU A 318 -16.07 -17.62 -0.25
N VAL A 319 -14.87 -17.30 -0.73
CA VAL A 319 -14.54 -17.34 -2.16
C VAL A 319 -14.62 -18.76 -2.69
N ASN A 320 -14.21 -19.78 -1.93
CA ASN A 320 -14.30 -21.18 -2.36
C ASN A 320 -15.75 -21.64 -2.57
N ASP A 321 -16.66 -21.22 -1.71
CA ASP A 321 -18.09 -21.59 -1.78
C ASP A 321 -18.89 -20.76 -2.81
N LEU A 322 -18.31 -19.66 -3.31
CA LEU A 322 -18.98 -18.73 -4.23
C LEU A 322 -19.23 -19.32 -5.63
N ASP A 323 -20.46 -19.22 -6.15
CA ASP A 323 -20.72 -19.48 -7.57
C ASP A 323 -20.38 -18.24 -8.42
N LEU A 324 -19.29 -18.35 -9.20
CA LEU A 324 -18.81 -17.25 -10.04
C LEU A 324 -19.76 -16.93 -11.21
N GLU A 325 -20.46 -17.93 -11.76
CA GLU A 325 -21.38 -17.69 -12.89
C GLU A 325 -22.62 -16.97 -12.39
N GLU A 326 -23.23 -17.45 -11.31
CA GLU A 326 -24.39 -16.80 -10.70
C GLU A 326 -24.07 -15.36 -10.28
N LEU A 327 -22.90 -15.12 -9.68
CA LEU A 327 -22.50 -13.77 -9.31
C LEU A 327 -22.29 -12.87 -10.55
N SER A 328 -21.72 -13.40 -11.63
CA SER A 328 -21.53 -12.64 -12.88
C SER A 328 -22.83 -12.30 -13.61
N GLU A 329 -23.90 -13.08 -13.38
CA GLU A 329 -25.21 -12.78 -13.95
C GLU A 329 -25.96 -11.71 -13.16
N ARG A 330 -25.78 -11.68 -11.83
CA ARG A 330 -26.51 -10.77 -10.94
C ARG A 330 -25.83 -9.43 -10.68
N ASP A 331 -24.51 -9.32 -10.85
CA ASP A 331 -23.74 -8.12 -10.54
C ASP A 331 -22.87 -7.67 -11.74
N GLU A 332 -23.19 -6.51 -12.32
CA GLU A 332 -22.46 -5.97 -13.49
C GLU A 332 -21.00 -5.60 -13.19
N SER A 333 -20.71 -5.16 -11.96
CA SER A 333 -19.34 -4.81 -11.56
C SER A 333 -18.48 -6.08 -11.47
N PHE A 334 -19.01 -7.14 -10.86
CA PHE A 334 -18.34 -8.44 -10.81
C PHE A 334 -18.21 -9.03 -12.21
N LYS A 335 -19.25 -8.95 -13.04
CA LYS A 335 -19.19 -9.39 -14.44
C LYS A 335 -18.05 -8.74 -15.20
N THR A 336 -17.86 -7.43 -15.04
CA THR A 336 -16.75 -6.70 -15.67
C THR A 336 -15.40 -7.26 -15.24
N PHE A 337 -15.22 -7.50 -13.94
CA PHE A 337 -13.99 -8.10 -13.38
C PHE A 337 -13.77 -9.53 -13.89
N TYR A 338 -14.82 -10.36 -13.85
CA TYR A 338 -14.82 -11.74 -14.30
C TYR A 338 -14.44 -11.87 -15.78
N ASP A 339 -15.07 -11.08 -16.64
CA ASP A 339 -14.82 -11.07 -18.08
C ASP A 339 -13.40 -10.57 -18.39
N TRP A 340 -12.89 -9.57 -17.67
CA TRP A 340 -11.53 -9.07 -17.87
C TRP A 340 -10.48 -10.10 -17.51
N ILE A 341 -10.62 -10.83 -16.40
CA ILE A 341 -9.68 -11.90 -16.06
C ILE A 341 -9.76 -13.04 -17.08
N LYS A 342 -10.98 -13.41 -17.46
CA LYS A 342 -11.21 -14.46 -18.45
C LYS A 342 -10.61 -14.13 -19.82
N ASN A 343 -10.62 -12.85 -20.22
CA ASN A 343 -10.20 -12.40 -21.56
C ASN A 343 -8.85 -11.67 -21.63
N ALA A 344 -8.22 -11.35 -20.49
CA ALA A 344 -6.88 -10.74 -20.37
C ALA A 344 -5.80 -11.31 -21.29
#